data_AF-A0A4F2S9Q3-F1
#
_entry.id   AF-A0A4F2S9Q3-F1
#
_cell.length_a   1.000
_cell.length_b   1.000
_cell.length_c   1.000
_cell.angle_alpha   90.00
_cell.angle_beta   90.00
_cell.angle_gamma   90.00
#
_symmetry.space_group_name_H-M   'P 1'
#
loop_
_entity.id
_entity.type
_entity.pdbx_description
1 polymer ?
#
loop_
_entity_poly.entity_id
_entity_poly.type
_entity_poly.pdbx_seq_one_letter_code
_entity_poly.pdbx_strand_id
1 'polypeptide(L)'
;MPILVLVLVTSLVLLNAKAALRFNSILVILKFSALALFVLVGIWNIKFDNWSNFAPYGFGQIYGASTGIMAGASLMFFGFLGFESISMAVDEVKTPQKNIPRGIVLSLSIVTILYALVTLVLTGVVHYSHLNVDDAVAFALRSVGISWAANYVSLVAILTLITVCISMTYALSRMIYSLARDGLVPAAFKELTKTSKIPKNATILTGLASAVAAGMFPLASIAAFLNICTLAYLIMLAYGLIRLRKEKGMPKAGEFKTPLVPLLPILSIIICLSFMLQYNMNTWIAFLVALLVGSIIYFTYGYKHSTIEE
;
A
#
# COMPACT_ATOMS: atom_id res chain seq x y z
N MET A 1 -15.21 -3.23 16.05
CA MET A 1 -15.55 -2.38 14.89
C MET A 1 -14.90 -2.83 13.58
N PRO A 2 -13.57 -3.02 13.46
CA PRO A 2 -12.93 -3.38 12.17
C PRO A 2 -13.46 -4.68 11.54
N ILE A 3 -13.72 -5.70 12.38
CA ILE A 3 -14.32 -6.98 11.96
C ILE A 3 -15.67 -6.77 11.27
N LEU A 4 -16.55 -5.94 11.83
CA LEU A 4 -17.88 -5.68 11.27
C LEU A 4 -17.79 -5.02 9.90
N VAL A 5 -16.86 -4.06 9.74
CA VAL A 5 -16.60 -3.40 8.45
C VAL A 5 -16.10 -4.41 7.42
N LEU A 6 -15.20 -5.31 7.80
CA LEU A 6 -14.66 -6.31 6.88
C LEU A 6 -15.67 -7.40 6.51
N VAL A 7 -16.53 -7.80 7.45
CA VAL A 7 -17.68 -8.68 7.14
C VAL A 7 -18.62 -8.00 6.15
N LEU A 8 -18.99 -6.73 6.40
CA LEU A 8 -19.82 -5.94 5.48
C LEU A 8 -19.17 -5.85 4.09
N VAL A 9 -17.89 -5.50 4.02
CA VAL A 9 -17.13 -5.41 2.75
C VAL A 9 -17.13 -6.75 2.03
N THR A 10 -16.89 -7.85 2.73
CA THR A 10 -16.87 -9.20 2.15
C THR A 10 -18.24 -9.57 1.60
N SER A 11 -19.31 -9.29 2.34
CA SER A 11 -20.70 -9.48 1.88
C SER A 11 -21.00 -8.65 0.63
N LEU A 12 -20.60 -7.38 0.61
CA LEU A 12 -20.79 -6.50 -0.56
C LEU A 12 -20.04 -7.04 -1.78
N VAL A 13 -18.81 -7.50 -1.62
CA VAL A 13 -18.03 -8.10 -2.71
C VAL A 13 -18.73 -9.35 -3.26
N LEU A 14 -19.23 -10.23 -2.38
CA LEU A 14 -19.97 -11.44 -2.79
C LEU A 14 -21.27 -11.12 -3.54
N LEU A 15 -21.94 -10.01 -3.21
CA LEU A 15 -23.16 -9.52 -3.88
C LEU A 15 -22.89 -8.79 -5.21
N ASN A 16 -21.69 -8.93 -5.79
CA ASN A 16 -21.29 -8.34 -7.08
C ASN A 16 -21.10 -6.82 -7.00
N ALA A 17 -20.17 -6.37 -6.15
CA ALA A 17 -19.75 -4.97 -5.97
C ALA A 17 -19.14 -4.28 -7.21
N LYS A 18 -19.40 -4.75 -8.44
CA LYS A 18 -19.01 -4.08 -9.69
C LYS A 18 -19.51 -2.63 -9.73
N ALA A 19 -20.67 -2.35 -9.14
CA ALA A 19 -21.17 -0.99 -9.02
C ALA A 19 -20.23 -0.10 -8.18
N ALA A 20 -19.72 -0.58 -7.03
CA ALA A 20 -18.80 0.18 -6.19
C ALA A 20 -17.49 0.52 -6.93
N LEU A 21 -16.99 -0.39 -7.78
CA LEU A 21 -15.80 -0.15 -8.58
C LEU A 21 -16.02 0.88 -9.72
N ARG A 22 -17.26 1.01 -10.24
CA ARG A 22 -17.58 1.99 -11.30
C ARG A 22 -17.52 3.44 -10.81
N PHE A 23 -17.73 3.67 -9.51
CA PHE A 23 -17.69 5.02 -8.92
C PHE A 23 -16.28 5.47 -8.50
N ASN A 24 -15.23 4.69 -8.83
CA ASN A 24 -13.87 4.99 -8.40
C ASN A 24 -13.41 6.40 -8.82
N SER A 25 -13.74 6.85 -10.04
CA SER A 25 -13.36 8.19 -10.53
C SER A 25 -13.96 9.32 -9.68
N ILE A 26 -15.22 9.19 -9.26
CA ILE A 26 -15.87 10.18 -8.38
C ILE A 26 -15.18 10.21 -7.01
N LEU A 27 -14.85 9.04 -6.48
CA LEU A 27 -14.16 8.93 -5.19
C LEU A 27 -12.75 9.51 -5.24
N VAL A 28 -12.05 9.39 -6.37
CA VAL A 28 -10.77 10.08 -6.57
C VAL A 28 -10.96 11.59 -6.47
N ILE A 29 -11.95 12.16 -7.16
CA ILE A 29 -12.24 13.61 -7.07
C ILE A 29 -12.51 14.02 -5.62
N LEU A 30 -13.32 13.24 -4.89
CA LEU A 30 -13.60 13.51 -3.47
C LEU A 30 -12.34 13.45 -2.59
N LYS A 31 -11.43 12.50 -2.82
CA LYS A 31 -10.14 12.43 -2.10
C LYS A 31 -9.34 13.73 -2.28
N PHE A 32 -9.19 14.15 -3.54
CA PHE A 32 -8.44 15.36 -3.85
C PHE A 32 -9.12 16.62 -3.31
N SER A 33 -10.45 16.70 -3.33
CA SER A 33 -11.17 17.85 -2.76
C SER A 33 -11.03 17.91 -1.24
N ALA A 34 -11.08 16.78 -0.53
CA ALA A 34 -10.85 16.74 0.91
C ALA A 34 -9.42 17.17 1.29
N LEU A 35 -8.42 16.70 0.56
CA LEU A 35 -7.03 17.13 0.75
C LEU A 35 -6.85 18.61 0.43
N ALA A 36 -7.38 19.09 -0.69
CA ALA A 36 -7.31 20.50 -1.06
C ALA A 36 -7.99 21.39 -0.01
N LEU A 37 -9.16 20.99 0.50
CA LEU A 37 -9.84 21.71 1.58
C LEU A 37 -8.98 21.79 2.84
N PHE A 38 -8.42 20.66 3.27
CA PHE A 38 -7.54 20.61 4.45
C PHE A 38 -6.36 21.57 4.30
N VAL A 39 -5.72 21.55 3.15
CA VAL A 39 -4.55 22.38 2.84
C VAL A 39 -4.91 23.85 2.82
N LEU A 40 -5.96 24.21 2.07
CA LEU A 40 -6.39 25.60 1.93
C LEU A 40 -6.78 26.19 3.28
N VAL A 41 -7.50 25.43 4.12
CA VAL A 41 -7.90 25.88 5.46
C VAL A 41 -6.71 25.91 6.42
N GLY A 42 -5.87 24.89 6.38
CA GLY A 42 -4.77 24.72 7.31
C GLY A 42 -3.64 25.74 7.11
N ILE A 43 -3.35 26.15 5.86
CA ILE A 43 -2.29 27.13 5.55
C ILE A 43 -2.46 28.45 6.33
N TRP A 44 -3.70 28.93 6.48
CA TRP A 44 -3.98 30.17 7.22
C TRP A 44 -3.84 30.04 8.74
N ASN A 45 -3.72 28.81 9.26
CA ASN A 45 -3.72 28.50 10.68
C ASN A 45 -2.41 27.85 11.15
N ILE A 46 -1.35 27.96 10.35
CA ILE A 46 -0.02 27.48 10.70
C ILE A 46 0.57 28.36 11.81
N LYS A 47 1.02 27.70 12.88
CA LYS A 47 1.81 28.32 13.95
C LYS A 47 3.25 27.85 13.81
N PHE A 48 4.14 28.75 13.40
CA PHE A 48 5.56 28.43 13.19
C PHE A 48 6.26 27.90 14.45
N ASP A 49 5.76 28.25 15.65
CA ASP A 49 6.25 27.71 16.92
C ASP A 49 6.20 26.18 17.00
N ASN A 50 5.26 25.55 16.27
CA ASN A 50 5.15 24.09 16.21
C ASN A 50 6.36 23.43 15.52
N TRP A 51 7.17 24.18 14.78
CA TRP A 51 8.40 23.70 14.12
C TRP A 51 9.68 24.15 14.82
N SER A 52 9.59 24.85 15.95
CA SER A 52 10.76 25.34 16.71
C SER A 52 11.74 24.21 17.06
N ASN A 53 11.23 23.01 17.37
CA ASN A 53 11.99 21.78 17.47
C ASN A 53 11.63 20.84 16.30
N PHE A 54 12.24 21.07 15.14
CA PHE A 54 11.91 20.35 13.90
C PHE A 54 12.18 18.85 13.96
N ALA A 55 13.25 18.43 14.63
CA ALA A 55 13.68 17.03 14.72
C ALA A 55 13.92 16.63 16.19
N PRO A 56 12.86 16.55 17.02
CA PRO A 56 12.98 16.29 18.47
C PRO A 56 13.58 14.92 18.76
N TYR A 57 13.40 13.96 17.84
CA TYR A 57 13.94 12.61 17.91
C TYR A 57 15.19 12.42 17.04
N GLY A 58 15.73 13.50 16.46
CA GLY A 58 16.86 13.49 15.54
C GLY A 58 16.62 12.70 14.25
N PHE A 59 17.71 12.43 13.53
CA PHE A 59 17.66 11.61 12.31
C PHE A 59 17.30 10.14 12.58
N GLY A 60 17.50 9.67 13.81
CA GLY A 60 17.49 8.26 14.19
C GLY A 60 18.85 7.59 13.95
N GLN A 61 19.02 6.37 14.46
CA GLN A 61 20.18 5.54 14.10
C GLN A 61 19.94 4.85 12.75
N ILE A 62 21.03 4.52 12.05
CA ILE A 62 20.99 3.83 10.75
C ILE A 62 20.56 2.36 10.91
N TYR A 63 20.71 1.80 12.12
CA TYR A 63 20.34 0.41 12.45
C TYR A 63 19.57 0.37 13.76
N GLY A 64 18.44 -0.34 13.78
CA GLY A 64 17.75 -0.69 15.03
C GLY A 64 17.13 0.47 15.81
N ALA A 65 17.02 1.67 15.21
CA ALA A 65 16.34 2.78 15.87
C ALA A 65 14.82 2.67 15.69
N SER A 66 14.11 2.56 16.81
CA SER A 66 12.64 2.65 16.84
C SER A 66 12.11 4.10 16.81
N THR A 67 12.99 5.11 16.76
CA THR A 67 12.64 6.54 16.87
C THR A 67 13.46 7.41 15.92
N GLY A 68 12.89 8.54 15.49
CA GLY A 68 13.55 9.52 14.61
C GLY A 68 13.04 9.50 13.18
N ILE A 69 13.64 10.34 12.34
CA ILE A 69 13.22 10.54 10.94
C ILE A 69 13.26 9.23 10.15
N MET A 70 14.30 8.40 10.31
CA MET A 70 14.42 7.17 9.55
C MET A 70 13.39 6.10 9.93
N ALA A 71 13.06 5.97 11.21
CA ALA A 71 11.99 5.07 11.66
C ALA A 71 10.61 5.56 11.22
N GLY A 72 10.38 6.87 11.24
CA GLY A 72 9.17 7.48 10.70
C GLY A 72 9.04 7.27 9.19
N ALA A 73 10.14 7.44 8.44
CA ALA A 73 10.18 7.23 7.00
C ALA A 73 9.90 5.77 6.60
N SER A 74 10.49 4.80 7.32
CA SER A 74 10.22 3.38 7.07
C SER A 74 8.77 3.04 7.37
N LEU A 75 8.17 3.54 8.45
CA LEU A 75 6.75 3.32 8.73
C LEU A 75 5.84 4.01 7.70
N MET A 76 6.13 5.26 7.35
CA MET A 76 5.36 6.05 6.36
C MET A 76 5.48 5.55 4.93
N PHE A 77 6.47 4.70 4.62
CA PHE A 77 6.51 3.96 3.36
C PHE A 77 5.19 3.23 3.06
N PHE A 78 4.45 2.82 4.10
CA PHE A 78 3.10 2.24 3.96
C PHE A 78 2.16 3.12 3.12
N GLY A 79 2.24 4.44 3.26
CA GLY A 79 1.41 5.38 2.49
C GLY A 79 1.72 5.38 0.99
N PHE A 80 2.93 5.00 0.59
CA PHE A 80 3.33 4.93 -0.83
C PHE A 80 2.91 3.63 -1.51
N LEU A 81 2.40 2.64 -0.77
CA LEU A 81 1.95 1.38 -1.35
C LEU A 81 0.75 1.57 -2.27
N GLY A 82 0.71 0.80 -3.35
CA GLY A 82 -0.39 0.80 -4.32
C GLY A 82 -0.01 1.17 -5.75
N PHE A 83 1.20 1.70 -6.00
CA PHE A 83 1.67 1.95 -7.37
C PHE A 83 1.78 0.67 -8.22
N GLU A 84 1.95 -0.50 -7.58
CA GLU A 84 2.00 -1.79 -8.27
C GLU A 84 0.68 -2.14 -8.96
N SER A 85 -0.44 -1.61 -8.46
CA SER A 85 -1.76 -1.82 -9.08
C SER A 85 -1.83 -1.29 -10.51
N ILE A 86 -1.02 -0.29 -10.85
CA ILE A 86 -0.93 0.26 -12.22
C ILE A 86 -0.41 -0.82 -13.17
N SER A 87 0.56 -1.64 -12.73
CA SER A 87 1.12 -2.71 -13.54
C SER A 87 0.14 -3.85 -13.83
N MET A 88 -0.88 -4.03 -12.97
CA MET A 88 -1.93 -5.04 -13.19
C MET A 88 -2.90 -4.64 -14.32
N ALA A 89 -2.97 -3.35 -14.69
CA ALA A 89 -3.78 -2.85 -15.78
C ALA A 89 -3.06 -2.89 -17.14
N VAL A 90 -1.90 -3.56 -17.24
CA VAL A 90 -1.08 -3.58 -18.46
C VAL A 90 -1.86 -4.06 -19.69
N ASP A 91 -2.74 -5.04 -19.50
CA ASP A 91 -3.55 -5.64 -20.57
C ASP A 91 -4.68 -4.70 -21.06
N GLU A 92 -5.05 -3.70 -20.27
CA GLU A 92 -6.13 -2.75 -20.58
C GLU A 92 -5.59 -1.40 -21.13
N VAL A 93 -4.27 -1.18 -21.06
CA VAL A 93 -3.63 0.09 -21.42
C VAL A 93 -3.17 0.09 -22.87
N LYS A 94 -3.61 1.11 -23.63
CA LYS A 94 -3.05 1.40 -24.96
C LYS A 94 -1.57 1.76 -24.83
N THR A 95 -0.68 1.11 -25.57
CA THR A 95 0.78 1.35 -25.53
C THR A 95 1.38 1.21 -24.12
N PRO A 96 1.32 0.00 -23.51
CA PRO A 96 1.70 -0.21 -22.11
C PRO A 96 3.17 0.13 -21.84
N GLN A 97 4.06 -0.05 -22.81
CA GLN A 97 5.51 0.19 -22.70
C GLN A 97 5.84 1.65 -22.37
N LYS A 98 4.95 2.60 -22.71
CA LYS A 98 5.14 4.04 -22.43
C LYS A 98 4.19 4.53 -21.34
N ASN A 99 2.95 4.08 -21.34
CA ASN A 99 1.91 4.61 -20.46
C ASN A 99 1.99 4.04 -19.03
N ILE A 100 2.40 2.78 -18.85
CA ILE A 100 2.56 2.20 -17.51
C ILE A 100 3.70 2.90 -16.74
N PRO A 101 4.92 3.07 -17.29
CA PRO A 101 6.00 3.75 -16.58
C PRO A 101 5.68 5.22 -16.28
N ARG A 102 5.04 5.94 -17.23
CA ARG A 102 4.58 7.32 -17.00
C ARG A 102 3.53 7.38 -15.89
N GLY A 103 2.57 6.45 -15.87
CA GLY A 103 1.57 6.36 -14.82
C GLY A 103 2.18 6.16 -13.44
N ILE A 104 3.16 5.25 -13.32
CA ILE A 104 3.87 5.01 -12.05
C ILE A 104 4.64 6.25 -11.60
N VAL A 105 5.44 6.87 -12.47
CA VAL A 105 6.26 8.03 -12.09
C VAL A 105 5.40 9.25 -11.75
N LEU A 106 4.38 9.55 -12.56
CA LEU A 106 3.49 10.70 -12.32
C LEU A 106 2.67 10.52 -11.04
N SER A 107 2.08 9.33 -10.83
CA SER A 107 1.30 9.07 -9.62
C SER A 107 2.15 9.17 -8.35
N LEU A 108 3.34 8.58 -8.33
CA LEU A 108 4.28 8.68 -7.21
C LEU A 108 4.70 10.14 -6.97
N SER A 109 4.98 10.90 -8.02
CA SER A 109 5.39 12.31 -7.89
C SER A 109 4.27 13.17 -7.29
N ILE A 110 3.04 13.03 -7.79
CA ILE A 110 1.87 13.75 -7.28
C ILE A 110 1.62 13.40 -5.81
N VAL A 111 1.63 12.11 -5.48
CA VAL A 111 1.41 11.65 -4.09
C VAL A 111 2.51 12.16 -3.15
N THR A 112 3.78 12.13 -3.58
CA THR A 112 4.90 12.66 -2.79
C THR A 112 4.71 14.13 -2.44
N ILE A 113 4.35 14.95 -3.43
CA ILE A 113 4.11 16.39 -3.24
C ILE A 113 2.94 16.61 -2.27
N LEU A 114 1.83 15.88 -2.45
CA LEU A 114 0.68 15.99 -1.57
C LEU A 114 1.00 15.56 -0.14
N TYR A 115 1.74 14.48 0.04
CA TYR A 115 2.14 14.01 1.38
C TYR A 115 3.05 14.99 2.08
N ALA A 116 4.05 15.55 1.39
CA ALA A 116 4.90 16.59 1.94
C ALA A 116 4.08 17.81 2.36
N LEU A 117 3.18 18.27 1.49
CA LEU A 117 2.37 19.44 1.72
C LEU A 117 1.36 19.25 2.86
N VAL A 118 0.66 18.12 2.91
CA VAL A 118 -0.28 17.78 3.98
C VAL A 118 0.44 17.64 5.32
N THR A 119 1.61 16.99 5.33
CA THR A 119 2.41 16.81 6.56
C THR A 119 2.91 18.15 7.10
N LEU A 120 3.36 19.04 6.22
CA LEU A 120 3.77 20.39 6.58
C LEU A 120 2.58 21.13 7.20
N VAL A 121 1.45 21.21 6.50
CA VAL A 121 0.24 21.88 7.04
C VAL A 121 -0.21 21.25 8.38
N LEU A 122 -0.23 19.93 8.47
CA LEU A 122 -0.69 19.21 9.66
C LEU A 122 0.16 19.51 10.90
N THR A 123 1.49 19.40 10.77
CA THR A 123 2.43 19.70 11.85
C THR A 123 2.53 21.19 12.14
N GLY A 124 2.27 22.04 11.15
CA GLY A 124 2.20 23.49 11.33
C GLY A 124 0.96 23.94 12.11
N VAL A 125 -0.19 23.28 11.92
CA VAL A 125 -1.43 23.60 12.64
C VAL A 125 -1.43 23.01 14.05
N VAL A 126 -1.00 21.76 14.21
CA VAL A 126 -1.02 21.04 15.50
C VAL A 126 0.39 20.55 15.84
N HIS A 127 0.84 20.84 17.07
CA HIS A 127 2.11 20.35 17.59
C HIS A 127 2.17 18.81 17.58
N TYR A 128 3.30 18.24 17.15
CA TYR A 128 3.45 16.81 16.86
C TYR A 128 3.06 15.88 18.04
N SER A 129 3.20 16.34 19.28
CA SER A 129 2.83 15.58 20.50
C SER A 129 1.34 15.28 20.60
N HIS A 130 0.48 16.05 19.92
CA HIS A 130 -0.98 15.88 19.94
C HIS A 130 -1.52 15.17 18.69
N LEU A 131 -0.65 14.76 17.76
CA LEU A 131 -1.05 14.11 16.51
C LEU A 131 -1.24 12.59 16.64
N ASN A 132 -1.02 11.99 17.82
CA ASN A 132 -1.28 10.57 18.07
C ASN A 132 -2.79 10.31 18.29
N VAL A 133 -3.56 10.53 17.25
CA VAL A 133 -5.03 10.36 17.20
C VAL A 133 -5.41 9.60 15.93
N ASP A 134 -6.54 8.89 15.95
CA ASP A 134 -6.97 8.05 14.84
C ASP A 134 -7.28 8.83 13.54
N ASP A 135 -7.71 10.09 13.65
CA ASP A 135 -8.12 10.93 12.53
C ASP A 135 -7.40 12.30 12.48
N ALA A 136 -6.07 12.28 12.50
CA ALA A 136 -5.19 13.46 12.62
C ALA A 136 -5.57 14.67 11.73
N VAL A 137 -5.92 14.43 10.46
CA VAL A 137 -6.29 15.51 9.52
C VAL A 137 -7.60 16.19 9.92
N ALA A 138 -8.61 15.41 10.33
CA ALA A 138 -9.89 15.96 10.80
C ALA A 138 -9.72 16.59 12.19
N PHE A 139 -8.91 15.98 13.06
CA PHE A 139 -8.56 16.53 14.36
C PHE A 139 -7.93 17.92 14.23
N ALA A 140 -6.99 18.11 13.31
CA ALA A 140 -6.38 19.42 13.08
C ALA A 140 -7.40 20.49 12.66
N LEU A 141 -8.35 20.16 11.78
CA LEU A 141 -9.43 21.09 11.41
C LEU A 141 -10.35 21.42 12.59
N ARG A 142 -10.65 20.45 13.46
CA ARG A 142 -11.43 20.69 14.69
C ARG A 142 -10.66 21.56 15.69
N SER A 143 -9.35 21.38 15.80
CA SER A 143 -8.50 22.18 16.72
C SER A 143 -8.46 23.67 16.36
N VAL A 144 -8.74 24.00 15.09
CA VAL A 144 -8.82 25.37 14.56
C VAL A 144 -10.27 25.92 14.60
N GLY A 145 -11.25 25.11 15.02
CA GLY A 145 -12.65 25.49 15.12
C GLY A 145 -13.46 25.31 13.83
N ILE A 146 -12.90 24.65 12.80
CA ILE A 146 -13.55 24.48 11.49
C ILE A 146 -14.15 23.07 11.40
N SER A 147 -15.10 22.80 12.29
CA SER A 147 -15.71 21.46 12.47
C SER A 147 -16.47 20.96 11.24
N TRP A 148 -17.07 21.84 10.44
CA TRP A 148 -17.76 21.42 9.21
C TRP A 148 -16.79 20.82 8.19
N ALA A 149 -15.58 21.39 8.05
CA ALA A 149 -14.55 20.90 7.15
C ALA A 149 -13.99 19.57 7.67
N ALA A 150 -13.81 19.45 9.00
CA ALA A 150 -13.42 18.20 9.63
C ALA A 150 -14.42 17.07 9.35
N ASN A 151 -15.72 17.34 9.47
CA ASN A 151 -16.77 16.38 9.20
C ASN A 151 -16.79 15.96 7.72
N TYR A 152 -16.61 16.91 6.80
CA TYR A 152 -16.48 16.62 5.37
C TYR A 152 -15.29 15.71 5.08
N VAL A 153 -14.09 16.06 5.58
CA VAL A 153 -12.88 15.26 5.40
C VAL A 153 -13.05 13.86 6.00
N SER A 154 -13.65 13.75 7.19
CA SER A 154 -13.92 12.46 7.84
C SER A 154 -14.88 11.59 7.02
N LEU A 155 -15.95 12.17 6.48
CA LEU A 155 -16.91 11.47 5.63
C LEU A 155 -16.26 10.95 4.35
N VAL A 156 -15.46 11.78 3.69
CA VAL A 156 -14.69 11.37 2.50
C VAL A 156 -13.70 10.26 2.87
N ALA A 157 -12.98 10.38 3.99
CA ALA A 157 -12.05 9.35 4.46
C ALA A 157 -12.77 8.00 4.67
N ILE A 158 -13.93 7.98 5.33
CA ILE A 158 -14.71 6.76 5.55
C ILE A 158 -15.14 6.11 4.23
N LEU A 159 -15.75 6.89 3.32
CA LEU A 159 -16.21 6.38 2.02
C LEU A 159 -15.06 5.79 1.21
N THR A 160 -13.91 6.45 1.26
CA THR A 160 -12.73 6.05 0.49
C THR A 160 -12.05 4.82 1.09
N LEU A 161 -11.96 4.70 2.41
CA LEU A 161 -11.44 3.51 3.09
C LEU A 161 -12.31 2.27 2.82
N ILE A 162 -13.64 2.39 2.89
CA ILE A 162 -14.55 1.28 2.55
C ILE A 162 -14.30 0.81 1.11
N THR A 163 -14.15 1.76 0.18
CA THR A 163 -13.91 1.41 -1.23
C THR A 163 -12.54 0.75 -1.43
N VAL A 164 -11.51 1.22 -0.71
CA VAL A 164 -10.19 0.58 -0.74
C VAL A 164 -10.28 -0.87 -0.21
N CYS A 165 -11.01 -1.10 0.88
CA CYS A 165 -11.25 -2.46 1.40
C CYS A 165 -11.96 -3.35 0.37
N ILE A 166 -12.99 -2.84 -0.33
CA ILE A 166 -13.68 -3.57 -1.40
C ILE A 166 -12.70 -3.90 -2.54
N SER A 167 -11.94 -2.92 -3.00
CA SER A 167 -10.98 -3.07 -4.11
C SER A 167 -9.89 -4.09 -3.78
N MET A 168 -9.29 -4.01 -2.59
CA MET A 168 -8.22 -4.91 -2.16
C MET A 168 -8.73 -6.32 -1.90
N THR A 169 -9.91 -6.48 -1.30
CA THR A 169 -10.55 -7.80 -1.12
C THR A 169 -10.82 -8.44 -2.48
N TYR A 170 -11.31 -7.66 -3.44
CA TYR A 170 -11.56 -8.13 -4.80
C TYR A 170 -10.27 -8.55 -5.53
N ALA A 171 -9.22 -7.73 -5.45
CA ALA A 171 -7.92 -7.99 -6.08
C ALA A 171 -7.26 -9.24 -5.50
N LEU A 172 -7.20 -9.37 -4.17
CA LEU A 172 -6.60 -10.52 -3.50
C LEU A 172 -7.36 -11.82 -3.77
N SER A 173 -8.70 -11.77 -3.79
CA SER A 173 -9.53 -12.94 -4.15
C SER A 173 -9.23 -13.44 -5.56
N ARG A 174 -8.99 -12.52 -6.51
CA ARG A 174 -8.60 -12.87 -7.89
C ARG A 174 -7.18 -13.39 -8.00
N MET A 175 -6.25 -12.84 -7.22
CA MET A 175 -4.87 -13.34 -7.15
C MET A 175 -4.85 -14.79 -6.65
N ILE A 176 -5.58 -15.10 -5.57
CA ILE A 176 -5.72 -16.47 -5.05
C ILE A 176 -6.35 -17.39 -6.09
N TYR A 177 -7.39 -16.93 -6.81
CA TYR A 177 -7.97 -17.68 -7.93
C TYR A 177 -6.97 -17.97 -9.04
N SER A 178 -6.13 -16.99 -9.43
CA SER A 178 -5.09 -17.20 -10.45
C SER A 178 -4.06 -18.22 -9.99
N LEU A 179 -3.59 -18.12 -8.74
CA LEU A 179 -2.68 -19.11 -8.15
C LEU A 179 -3.31 -20.51 -8.14
N ALA A 180 -4.61 -20.62 -7.88
CA ALA A 180 -5.33 -21.89 -7.87
C ALA A 180 -5.51 -22.46 -9.28
N ARG A 181 -5.70 -21.58 -10.27
CA ARG A 181 -5.76 -21.94 -11.68
C ARG A 181 -4.41 -22.49 -12.15
N ASP A 182 -3.32 -21.91 -11.68
CA ASP A 182 -1.94 -22.31 -12.02
C ASP A 182 -1.44 -23.50 -11.17
N GLY A 183 -2.28 -24.04 -10.28
CA GLY A 183 -2.00 -25.24 -9.49
C GLY A 183 -1.16 -25.02 -8.22
N LEU A 184 -0.86 -23.76 -7.89
CA LEU A 184 0.01 -23.41 -6.75
C LEU A 184 -0.71 -23.44 -5.40
N VAL A 185 -2.04 -23.36 -5.38
CA VAL A 185 -2.89 -23.46 -4.19
C VAL A 185 -4.08 -24.40 -4.44
N PRO A 186 -4.77 -24.91 -3.39
CA PRO A 186 -5.82 -25.91 -3.55
C PRO A 186 -6.91 -25.55 -4.57
N ALA A 187 -7.35 -26.54 -5.36
CA ALA A 187 -8.33 -26.37 -6.44
C ALA A 187 -9.70 -25.82 -5.97
N ALA A 188 -10.04 -25.94 -4.68
CA ALA A 188 -11.25 -25.35 -4.09
C ALA A 188 -11.34 -23.83 -4.31
N PHE A 189 -10.21 -23.13 -4.49
CA PHE A 189 -10.19 -21.69 -4.76
C PHE A 189 -10.44 -21.33 -6.24
N LYS A 190 -10.52 -22.32 -7.14
CA LYS A 190 -10.85 -22.17 -8.57
C LYS A 190 -12.37 -22.04 -8.81
N GLU A 191 -13.21 -22.33 -7.82
CA GLU A 191 -14.66 -22.31 -8.00
C GLU A 191 -15.21 -20.89 -8.14
N LEU A 192 -15.85 -20.62 -9.28
CA LEU A 192 -16.52 -19.35 -9.58
C LEU A 192 -18.03 -19.44 -9.37
N THR A 193 -18.63 -18.39 -8.80
CA THR A 193 -20.10 -18.28 -8.71
C THR A 193 -20.73 -18.15 -10.10
N LYS A 194 -21.80 -18.91 -10.37
CA LYS A 194 -22.47 -18.99 -11.68
C LYS A 194 -22.93 -17.65 -12.26
N THR A 195 -23.40 -16.73 -11.42
CA THR A 195 -23.97 -15.44 -11.84
C THR A 195 -22.92 -14.33 -11.94
N SER A 196 -22.11 -14.16 -10.89
CA SER A 196 -21.18 -13.03 -10.76
C SER A 196 -19.75 -13.31 -11.26
N LYS A 197 -19.40 -14.57 -11.53
CA LYS A 197 -18.03 -15.04 -11.85
C LYS A 197 -16.98 -14.57 -10.81
N ILE A 198 -17.36 -14.57 -9.53
CA ILE A 198 -16.47 -14.24 -8.40
C ILE A 198 -15.98 -15.54 -7.77
N PRO A 199 -14.69 -15.67 -7.41
CA PRO A 199 -14.17 -16.83 -6.70
C PRO A 199 -14.64 -16.82 -5.25
N LYS A 200 -15.74 -17.55 -4.96
CA LYS A 200 -16.45 -17.48 -3.68
C LYS A 200 -15.55 -17.87 -2.50
N ASN A 201 -14.89 -19.02 -2.61
CA ASN A 201 -14.07 -19.57 -1.53
C ASN A 201 -12.85 -18.68 -1.23
N ALA A 202 -12.23 -18.12 -2.29
CA ALA A 202 -11.12 -17.18 -2.14
C ALA A 202 -11.56 -15.86 -1.48
N THR A 203 -12.77 -15.38 -1.80
CA THR A 203 -13.35 -14.17 -1.22
C THR A 203 -13.65 -14.35 0.27
N ILE A 204 -14.25 -15.48 0.64
CA ILE A 204 -14.54 -15.80 2.04
C ILE A 204 -13.24 -15.94 2.84
N LEU A 205 -12.24 -16.66 2.31
CA LEU A 205 -10.94 -16.79 2.95
C LEU A 205 -10.30 -15.42 3.17
N THR A 206 -10.26 -14.59 2.14
CA THR A 206 -9.67 -13.24 2.19
C THR A 206 -10.37 -12.38 3.23
N GLY A 207 -11.71 -12.35 3.22
CA GLY A 207 -12.50 -11.58 4.16
C GLY A 207 -12.32 -12.02 5.61
N LEU A 208 -12.35 -13.34 5.85
CA LEU A 208 -12.19 -13.91 7.18
C LEU A 208 -10.77 -13.70 7.72
N ALA A 209 -9.74 -13.98 6.92
CA ALA A 209 -8.35 -13.75 7.30
C ALA A 209 -8.08 -12.26 7.60
N SER A 210 -8.60 -11.35 6.75
CA SER A 210 -8.47 -9.92 6.97
C SER A 210 -9.22 -9.46 8.23
N ALA A 211 -10.42 -10.00 8.50
CA ALA A 211 -11.21 -9.67 9.68
C ALA A 211 -10.50 -10.10 10.97
N VAL A 212 -9.96 -11.31 10.99
CA VAL A 212 -9.15 -11.82 12.12
C VAL A 212 -7.92 -10.95 12.30
N ALA A 213 -7.18 -10.66 11.23
CA ALA A 213 -5.97 -9.85 11.30
C ALA A 213 -6.25 -8.43 11.84
N ALA A 214 -7.28 -7.76 11.32
CA ALA A 214 -7.68 -6.42 11.76
C ALA A 214 -8.29 -6.38 13.17
N GLY A 215 -8.79 -7.52 13.67
CA GLY A 215 -9.32 -7.63 15.03
C GLY A 215 -8.25 -7.95 16.08
N MET A 216 -7.19 -8.65 15.69
CA MET A 216 -6.17 -9.15 16.62
C MET A 216 -4.90 -8.30 16.66
N PHE A 217 -4.52 -7.66 15.55
CA PHE A 217 -3.23 -6.98 15.45
C PHE A 217 -3.40 -5.45 15.36
N PRO A 218 -2.57 -4.67 16.08
CA PRO A 218 -2.53 -3.23 15.92
C PRO A 218 -2.15 -2.83 14.48
N LEU A 219 -2.70 -1.71 14.02
CA LEU A 219 -2.43 -1.16 12.68
C LEU A 219 -0.93 -1.00 12.42
N ALA A 220 -0.17 -0.49 13.42
CA ALA A 220 1.27 -0.30 13.30
C ALA A 220 2.03 -1.62 13.05
N SER A 221 1.61 -2.72 13.69
CA SER A 221 2.22 -4.04 13.49
C SER A 221 1.91 -4.61 12.11
N ILE A 222 0.67 -4.44 11.64
CA ILE A 222 0.26 -4.86 10.29
C ILE A 222 1.02 -4.05 9.24
N ALA A 223 1.12 -2.73 9.41
CA ALA A 223 1.84 -1.84 8.49
C ALA A 223 3.35 -2.16 8.46
N ALA A 224 3.96 -2.41 9.62
CA ALA A 224 5.37 -2.82 9.69
C ALA A 224 5.62 -4.15 8.97
N PHE A 225 4.74 -5.15 9.18
CA PHE A 225 4.83 -6.43 8.50
C PHE A 225 4.63 -6.30 6.99
N LEU A 226 3.68 -5.48 6.54
CA LEU A 226 3.48 -5.23 5.11
C LEU A 226 4.70 -4.54 4.49
N ASN A 227 5.23 -3.50 5.15
CA ASN A 227 6.37 -2.75 4.64
C ASN A 227 7.62 -3.63 4.50
N ILE A 228 7.96 -4.45 5.50
CA ILE A 228 9.14 -5.33 5.39
C ILE A 228 8.99 -6.32 4.23
N CYS A 229 7.78 -6.85 3.99
CA CYS A 229 7.50 -7.73 2.87
C CYS A 229 7.66 -7.02 1.52
N THR A 230 7.08 -5.81 1.39
CA THR A 230 7.18 -5.04 0.15
C THR A 230 8.61 -4.56 -0.12
N LEU A 231 9.35 -4.14 0.90
CA LEU A 231 10.75 -3.74 0.74
C LEU A 231 11.61 -4.92 0.27
N ALA A 232 11.41 -6.13 0.82
CA ALA A 232 12.08 -7.34 0.35
C ALA A 232 11.73 -7.66 -1.12
N TYR A 233 10.47 -7.51 -1.49
CA TYR A 233 10.02 -7.64 -2.88
C TYR A 233 10.68 -6.61 -3.82
N LEU A 234 10.80 -5.35 -3.41
CA LEU A 234 11.47 -4.31 -4.19
C LEU A 234 12.98 -4.58 -4.36
N ILE A 235 13.65 -5.12 -3.33
CA ILE A 235 15.03 -5.59 -3.43
C ILE A 235 15.14 -6.69 -4.49
N MET A 236 14.24 -7.68 -4.47
CA MET A 236 14.20 -8.75 -5.47
C MET A 236 13.98 -8.21 -6.89
N LEU A 237 13.08 -7.24 -7.07
CA LEU A 237 12.86 -6.58 -8.36
C LEU A 237 14.09 -5.80 -8.85
N ALA A 238 14.74 -5.04 -7.96
CA ALA A 238 15.93 -4.27 -8.30
C ALA A 238 17.09 -5.20 -8.70
N TYR A 239 17.29 -6.29 -7.95
CA TYR A 239 18.24 -7.33 -8.31
C TYR A 239 17.88 -8.01 -9.65
N GLY A 240 16.60 -8.36 -9.83
CA GLY A 240 16.08 -8.93 -11.06
C GLY A 240 16.33 -8.03 -12.27
N LEU A 241 16.22 -6.72 -12.13
CA LEU A 241 16.53 -5.75 -13.20
C LEU A 241 18.03 -5.75 -13.55
N ILE A 242 18.93 -5.80 -12.56
CA ILE A 242 20.38 -5.90 -12.81
C ILE A 242 20.69 -7.18 -13.60
N ARG A 243 20.13 -8.31 -13.15
CA ARG A 243 20.31 -9.62 -13.80
C ARG A 243 19.74 -9.63 -15.22
N LEU A 244 18.53 -9.10 -15.41
CA LEU A 244 17.87 -9.00 -16.70
C LEU A 244 18.71 -8.20 -17.71
N ARG A 245 19.35 -7.11 -17.27
CA ARG A 245 20.22 -6.30 -18.15
C ARG A 245 21.53 -7.01 -18.49
N LYS A 246 22.06 -7.84 -17.59
CA LYS A 246 23.24 -8.66 -17.85
C LYS A 246 22.94 -9.80 -18.84
N GLU A 247 21.78 -10.42 -18.74
CA GLU A 247 21.39 -11.56 -19.58
C GLU A 247 20.79 -11.15 -20.94
N LYS A 248 19.91 -10.14 -20.97
CA LYS A 248 19.16 -9.74 -22.18
C LYS A 248 19.60 -8.41 -22.80
N GLY A 249 20.58 -7.72 -22.21
CA GLY A 249 21.10 -6.45 -22.73
C GLY A 249 20.17 -5.25 -22.56
N MET A 250 20.27 -4.28 -23.47
CA MET A 250 19.51 -3.02 -23.39
C MET A 250 18.08 -3.15 -23.95
N PRO A 251 17.07 -2.44 -23.38
CA PRO A 251 15.71 -2.45 -23.87
C PRO A 251 15.62 -1.95 -25.31
N LYS A 252 14.62 -2.46 -26.03
CA LYS A 252 14.40 -2.15 -27.45
C LYS A 252 14.01 -0.68 -27.64
N ALA A 253 14.08 -0.20 -28.88
CA ALA A 253 13.63 1.13 -29.21
C ALA A 253 12.13 1.31 -28.88
N GLY A 254 11.80 2.30 -28.07
CA GLY A 254 10.41 2.60 -27.66
C GLY A 254 9.98 2.05 -26.30
N GLU A 255 10.79 1.20 -25.66
CA GLU A 255 10.58 0.71 -24.29
C GLU A 255 11.18 1.69 -23.26
N PHE A 256 10.60 1.71 -22.05
CA PHE A 256 11.15 2.50 -20.95
C PHE A 256 12.51 1.96 -20.51
N LYS A 257 13.48 2.87 -20.35
CA LYS A 257 14.83 2.57 -19.89
C LYS A 257 15.05 3.23 -18.55
N THR A 258 15.24 2.42 -17.51
CA THR A 258 15.73 2.92 -16.22
C THR A 258 17.08 3.61 -16.44
N PRO A 259 17.24 4.87 -16.02
CA PRO A 259 18.52 5.57 -16.14
C PRO A 259 19.58 4.90 -15.24
N LEU A 260 20.86 5.09 -15.58
CA LEU A 260 21.99 4.75 -14.71
C LEU A 260 21.96 3.33 -14.12
N VAL A 261 21.65 2.29 -14.91
CA VAL A 261 21.84 0.89 -14.47
C VAL A 261 23.34 0.56 -14.57
N PRO A 262 23.96 -0.04 -13.53
CA PRO A 262 23.38 -0.63 -12.32
C PRO A 262 23.29 0.28 -11.08
N LEU A 263 23.74 1.53 -11.16
CA LEU A 263 23.80 2.46 -10.01
C LEU A 263 22.44 2.67 -9.34
N LEU A 264 21.37 3.00 -10.08
CA LEU A 264 20.04 3.23 -9.50
C LEU A 264 19.44 1.98 -8.84
N PRO A 265 19.46 0.79 -9.47
CA PRO A 265 19.05 -0.43 -8.79
C PRO A 265 19.84 -0.74 -7.51
N ILE A 266 21.15 -0.53 -7.51
CA ILE A 266 21.98 -0.73 -6.31
C ILE A 266 21.58 0.25 -5.20
N LEU A 267 21.39 1.53 -5.54
CA LEU A 267 20.92 2.54 -4.59
C LEU A 267 19.55 2.18 -4.00
N SER A 268 18.64 1.68 -4.84
CA SER A 268 17.33 1.20 -4.40
C SER A 268 17.44 0.05 -3.39
N ILE A 269 18.33 -0.93 -3.64
CA ILE A 269 18.60 -2.03 -2.71
C ILE A 269 19.13 -1.49 -1.37
N ILE A 270 20.10 -0.58 -1.41
CA ILE A 270 20.69 0.01 -0.19
C ILE A 270 19.62 0.76 0.63
N ILE A 271 18.77 1.57 -0.01
CA ILE A 271 17.70 2.30 0.67
C ILE A 271 16.66 1.34 1.27
N CYS A 272 16.25 0.31 0.50
CA CYS A 272 15.28 -0.66 1.00
C CYS A 272 15.84 -1.45 2.20
N LEU A 273 17.10 -1.88 2.13
CA LEU A 273 17.77 -2.54 3.25
C LEU A 273 17.85 -1.62 4.48
N SER A 274 18.24 -0.36 4.28
CA SER A 274 18.25 0.65 5.35
C SER A 274 16.89 0.75 6.06
N PHE A 275 15.79 0.79 5.30
CA PHE A 275 14.44 0.84 5.88
C PHE A 275 14.05 -0.48 6.58
N MET A 276 14.43 -1.64 6.04
CA MET A 276 14.16 -2.93 6.68
C MET A 276 14.85 -3.06 8.04
N LEU A 277 16.04 -2.46 8.20
CA LEU A 277 16.83 -2.50 9.43
C LEU A 277 16.26 -1.63 10.56
N GLN A 278 15.26 -0.80 10.28
CA GLN A 278 14.56 0.01 11.28
C GLN A 278 13.43 -0.75 12.00
N TYR A 279 13.08 -1.95 11.53
CA TYR A 279 12.04 -2.75 12.16
C TYR A 279 12.57 -3.62 13.30
N ASN A 280 11.71 -3.82 14.30
CA ASN A 280 12.01 -4.65 15.46
C ASN A 280 12.17 -6.14 15.08
N MET A 281 12.85 -6.89 15.96
CA MET A 281 13.07 -8.33 15.78
C MET A 281 11.76 -9.11 15.57
N ASN A 282 10.67 -8.71 16.22
CA ASN A 282 9.36 -9.37 16.04
C ASN A 282 8.85 -9.30 14.59
N THR A 283 9.06 -8.17 13.91
CA THR A 283 8.67 -7.99 12.50
C THR A 283 9.54 -8.85 11.58
N TRP A 284 10.84 -8.96 11.88
CA TRP A 284 11.76 -9.87 11.18
C TRP A 284 11.39 -11.34 11.36
N ILE A 285 11.08 -11.76 12.59
CA ILE A 285 10.62 -13.12 12.87
C ILE A 285 9.34 -13.41 12.07
N ALA A 286 8.35 -12.51 12.12
CA ALA A 286 7.12 -12.68 11.36
C ALA A 286 7.38 -12.80 9.84
N PHE A 287 8.27 -11.97 9.30
CA PHE A 287 8.68 -12.02 7.89
C PHE A 287 9.34 -13.36 7.53
N LEU A 288 10.30 -13.82 8.33
CA LEU A 288 10.99 -15.09 8.10
C LEU A 288 10.05 -16.30 8.23
N VAL A 289 9.15 -16.28 9.20
CA VAL A 289 8.13 -17.32 9.37
C VAL A 289 7.20 -17.33 8.16
N ALA A 290 6.73 -16.17 7.69
CA ALA A 290 5.87 -16.10 6.50
C ALA A 290 6.58 -16.62 5.24
N LEU A 291 7.86 -16.28 5.06
CA LEU A 291 8.67 -16.76 3.94
C LEU A 291 8.90 -18.28 4.01
N LEU A 292 9.16 -18.80 5.20
CA LEU A 292 9.34 -20.23 5.45
C LEU A 292 8.05 -20.99 5.19
N VAL A 293 6.91 -20.50 5.70
CA VAL A 293 5.58 -21.10 5.43
C VAL A 293 5.28 -21.09 3.93
N GLY A 294 5.52 -19.98 3.24
CA GLY A 294 5.35 -19.89 1.78
C GLY A 294 6.21 -20.89 1.02
N SER A 295 7.47 -21.05 1.45
CA SER A 295 8.41 -22.00 0.87
C SER A 295 7.99 -23.45 1.12
N ILE A 296 7.53 -23.78 2.33
CA ILE A 296 6.99 -25.11 2.64
C ILE A 296 5.79 -25.41 1.75
N ILE A 297 4.83 -24.50 1.63
CA ILE A 297 3.65 -24.68 0.77
C ILE A 297 4.07 -24.90 -0.68
N TYR A 298 5.04 -24.12 -1.17
CA TYR A 298 5.56 -24.25 -2.52
C TYR A 298 6.22 -25.62 -2.76
N PHE A 299 7.16 -26.06 -1.92
CA PHE A 299 7.88 -27.32 -2.14
C PHE A 299 7.03 -28.57 -1.87
N THR A 300 6.05 -28.49 -0.96
CA THR A 300 5.20 -29.65 -0.62
C THR A 300 4.03 -29.82 -1.58
N TYR A 301 3.38 -28.72 -1.96
CA TYR A 301 2.17 -28.73 -2.81
C TYR A 301 2.42 -28.12 -4.19
N GLY A 302 2.87 -26.85 -4.22
CA GLY A 302 2.96 -26.05 -5.45
C GLY A 302 3.85 -26.67 -6.52
N TYR A 303 5.01 -27.21 -6.16
CA TYR A 303 5.96 -27.82 -7.10
C TYR A 303 5.39 -29.07 -7.79
N LYS A 304 4.56 -29.85 -7.07
CA LYS A 304 3.96 -31.08 -7.61
C LYS A 304 2.71 -30.85 -8.44
N HIS A 305 2.02 -29.73 -8.23
CA HIS A 305 0.72 -29.42 -8.85
C HIS A 305 0.79 -28.24 -9.84
N SER A 306 1.94 -27.57 -9.95
CA SER A 306 2.15 -26.49 -10.89
C SER A 306 1.92 -26.97 -12.31
N THR A 307 0.96 -26.34 -13.00
CA THR A 307 0.69 -26.58 -14.42
C THR A 307 1.32 -25.52 -15.31
N ILE A 308 2.28 -24.75 -14.77
CA ILE A 308 3.06 -23.79 -15.54
C ILE A 308 4.03 -24.61 -16.40
N GLU A 309 3.64 -24.84 -17.66
CA GLU A 309 4.54 -25.37 -18.68
C GLU A 309 5.71 -24.40 -18.89
N GLU A 310 6.93 -24.93 -19.04
CA GLU A 310 8.12 -24.18 -19.43
C GLU A 310 7.96 -23.48 -20.79
#